data_AF-A0A2P6QKF2-F1
#
_entry.id   AF-A0A2P6QKF2-F1
#
_cell.length_a   1.000
_cell.length_b   1.000
_cell.length_c   1.000
_cell.angle_alpha   90.00
_cell.angle_beta   90.00
_cell.angle_gamma   90.00
#
_symmetry.space_group_name_H-M   'P 1'
#
loop_
_entity.id
_entity.type
_entity.pdbx_description
1 polymer ?
#
loop_
_entity_poly.entity_id
_entity_poly.type
_entity_poly.pdbx_seq_one_letter_code
_entity_poly.pdbx_strand_id
1 'polypeptide(L)'
;MYNAHKGRKGQSSVLWKNLSGIPPQPNAKDCGYFVMRYMRDIIEDKDLTFVNKWERRSNLVYSQEDIDVMRCEGAKFVVKSYM
;
A
#
# COMPACT_ATOMS: atom_id res chain seq x y z
N MET A 1 31.03 11.93 17.44
CA MET A 1 30.41 12.08 18.78
C MET A 1 29.59 13.37 18.96
N TYR A 2 29.15 14.06 17.89
CA TYR A 2 28.45 15.34 18.00
C TYR A 2 27.02 15.25 18.60
N ASN A 3 26.28 14.18 18.28
CA ASN A 3 24.87 14.03 18.72
C ASN A 3 24.73 13.61 20.20
N ALA A 4 25.67 12.82 20.71
CA ALA A 4 25.70 12.38 22.11
C ALA A 4 25.95 13.56 23.07
N HIS A 5 26.82 14.51 22.68
CA HIS A 5 27.10 15.71 23.46
C HIS A 5 25.91 16.66 23.57
N LYS A 6 24.92 16.57 22.66
CA LYS A 6 23.67 17.33 22.71
C LYS A 6 22.50 16.59 23.39
N GLY A 7 22.74 15.42 23.99
CA GLY A 7 21.70 14.63 24.65
C GLY A 7 20.60 14.10 23.72
N ARG A 8 20.80 14.16 22.40
CA ARG A 8 19.83 13.62 21.43
C ARG A 8 19.96 12.10 21.43
N LYS A 9 18.93 11.40 21.91
CA LYS A 9 18.78 9.94 21.71
C LYS A 9 19.00 9.65 20.22
N GLY A 10 19.85 8.68 19.90
CA GLY A 10 20.04 8.22 18.54
C GLY A 10 18.70 7.85 17.91
N GLN A 11 18.57 8.05 16.60
CA GLN A 11 17.36 7.65 15.86
C GLN A 11 17.08 6.17 16.18
N SER A 12 15.87 5.89 16.66
CA SER A 12 15.40 4.52 16.85
C SER A 12 15.56 3.75 15.55
N SER A 13 16.02 2.50 15.62
CA SER A 13 16.09 1.59 14.47
C SER A 13 14.77 1.59 13.70
N VAL A 14 14.86 1.54 12.37
CA VAL A 14 13.68 1.45 11.48
C VAL A 14 12.79 0.28 11.93
N LEU A 15 11.54 0.57 12.26
CA LEU A 15 10.56 -0.45 12.62
C LEU A 15 10.00 -1.06 11.33
N TRP A 16 10.42 -2.28 11.03
CA TRP A 16 9.84 -3.08 9.95
C TRP A 16 8.63 -3.84 10.48
N LYS A 17 7.45 -3.54 9.94
CA LYS A 17 6.19 -4.22 10.29
C LYS A 17 5.67 -4.99 9.08
N ASN A 18 5.51 -6.30 9.24
CA ASN A 18 4.89 -7.13 8.22
C ASN A 18 3.36 -7.07 8.35
N LEU A 19 2.67 -6.67 7.28
CA LEU A 19 1.21 -6.61 7.21
C LEU A 19 0.67 -7.91 6.58
N SER A 20 0.53 -8.94 7.41
CA SER A 20 0.19 -10.30 6.96
C SER A 20 -1.25 -10.46 6.43
N GLY A 21 -2.10 -9.45 6.60
CA GLY A 21 -3.49 -9.44 6.17
C GLY A 21 -3.72 -8.97 4.74
N ILE A 22 -2.68 -8.50 4.03
CA ILE A 22 -2.80 -8.01 2.66
C ILE A 22 -3.37 -9.14 1.77
N PRO A 23 -4.38 -8.85 0.92
CA PRO A 23 -5.04 -9.87 0.13
C PRO A 23 -4.06 -10.60 -0.80
N PRO A 24 -4.08 -11.94 -0.82
CA PRO A 24 -3.28 -12.69 -1.77
C PRO A 24 -3.82 -12.45 -3.18
N GLN A 25 -2.89 -12.31 -4.14
CA GLN A 25 -3.25 -12.21 -5.54
C GLN A 25 -3.60 -13.61 -6.10
N PRO A 26 -4.74 -13.79 -6.78
CA PRO A 26 -5.17 -15.09 -7.30
C PRO A 26 -4.43 -15.55 -8.57
N ASN A 27 -3.79 -14.62 -9.29
CA ASN A 27 -3.07 -14.90 -10.54
C ASN A 27 -1.68 -14.24 -10.53
N ALA A 28 -0.87 -14.47 -11.57
CA ALA A 28 0.48 -13.88 -11.68
C ALA A 28 0.55 -12.60 -12.53
N LYS A 29 -0.55 -12.20 -13.18
CA LYS A 29 -0.53 -11.16 -14.24
C LYS A 29 -1.02 -9.78 -13.77
N ASP A 30 -1.83 -9.74 -12.73
CA ASP A 30 -2.42 -8.50 -12.21
C ASP A 30 -1.64 -7.86 -11.05
N CYS A 31 -0.37 -8.23 -10.83
CA CYS A 31 0.36 -7.85 -9.60
C CYS A 31 0.51 -6.33 -9.48
N GLY A 32 0.75 -5.66 -10.61
CA GLY A 32 0.79 -4.21 -10.68
C GLY A 32 -0.52 -3.55 -10.24
N TYR A 33 -1.68 -4.09 -10.63
CA TYR A 33 -2.98 -3.54 -10.24
C TYR A 33 -3.27 -3.73 -8.76
N PHE A 34 -2.88 -4.86 -8.18
CA PHE A 34 -2.97 -5.08 -6.73
C PHE A 34 -2.10 -4.08 -5.96
N VAL A 35 -0.87 -3.84 -6.41
CA VAL A 35 0.01 -2.81 -5.80
C VAL A 35 -0.60 -1.43 -5.93
N MET A 36 -1.14 -1.06 -7.10
CA MET A 36 -1.78 0.23 -7.26
C MET A 36 -3.03 0.38 -6.37
N ARG A 37 -3.86 -0.67 -6.24
CA ARG A 37 -5.03 -0.65 -5.33
C ARG A 37 -4.61 -0.50 -3.88
N TYR A 38 -3.54 -1.19 -3.47
CA TYR A 38 -2.93 -1.09 -2.15
C TYR A 38 -2.41 0.32 -1.87
N MET A 39 -1.72 0.95 -2.83
CA MET A 39 -1.28 2.35 -2.70
C MET A 39 -2.45 3.32 -2.61
N ARG A 40 -3.54 3.08 -3.36
CA ARG A 40 -4.76 3.88 -3.25
C ARG A 40 -5.35 3.80 -1.85
N ASP A 41 -5.45 2.61 -1.26
CA ASP A 41 -5.94 2.44 0.12
C ASP A 41 -5.11 3.25 1.13
N ILE A 42 -3.78 3.37 0.94
CA ILE A 42 -2.91 4.19 1.81
C ILE A 42 -3.22 5.68 1.65
N ILE A 43 -3.37 6.14 0.41
CA ILE A 43 -3.61 7.56 0.10
C ILE A 43 -5.00 8.00 0.59
N GLU A 44 -5.99 7.12 0.49
CA GLU A 44 -7.37 7.41 0.89
C GLU A 44 -7.61 7.28 2.40
N ASP A 45 -6.73 6.57 3.12
CA ASP A 45 -6.81 6.42 4.58
C ASP A 45 -6.40 7.72 5.30
N LYS A 46 -7.41 8.57 5.55
CA LYS A 46 -7.24 9.84 6.29
C LYS A 46 -7.06 9.65 7.79
N ASP A 47 -7.52 8.52 8.31
CA ASP A 47 -7.57 8.25 9.76
C ASP A 47 -6.33 7.49 10.25
N LEU A 48 -5.37 7.18 9.36
CA LEU A 48 -4.15 6.41 9.64
C LEU A 48 -4.45 5.02 10.24
N THR A 49 -5.59 4.44 9.86
CA THR A 49 -6.07 3.13 10.33
C THR A 49 -5.75 2.00 9.37
N PHE A 50 -5.16 2.30 8.21
CA PHE A 50 -4.77 1.35 7.17
C PHE A 50 -3.96 0.18 7.72
N VAL A 51 -3.01 0.48 8.61
CA VAL A 51 -2.16 -0.54 9.24
C VAL A 51 -3.01 -1.56 9.99
N ASN A 52 -4.07 -1.13 10.68
CA ASN A 52 -4.93 -2.01 11.46
C ASN A 52 -5.75 -2.95 10.56
N LYS A 53 -6.16 -2.47 9.38
CA LYS A 53 -6.88 -3.26 8.37
C LYS A 53 -6.07 -4.48 7.91
N TRP A 54 -4.75 -4.31 7.75
CA TRP A 54 -3.88 -5.33 7.16
C TRP A 54 -2.88 -5.97 8.13
N GLU A 55 -2.88 -5.59 9.40
CA GLU A 55 -1.93 -6.10 10.40
C GLU A 55 -2.00 -7.62 10.55
N ARG A 56 -3.22 -8.16 10.64
CA ARG A 56 -3.49 -9.58 10.89
C ARG A 56 -4.08 -10.26 9.67
N ARG A 57 -3.78 -11.55 9.51
CA ARG A 57 -4.44 -12.39 8.50
C ARG A 57 -5.96 -12.26 8.61
N SER A 58 -6.59 -11.96 7.48
CA SER A 58 -8.03 -11.81 7.37
C SER A 58 -8.50 -12.45 6.06
N ASN A 59 -9.82 -12.60 5.90
CA ASN A 59 -10.43 -13.04 4.64
C ASN A 59 -10.79 -11.86 3.73
N LEU A 60 -10.20 -10.68 3.97
CA LEU A 60 -10.38 -9.54 3.09
C LEU A 60 -9.69 -9.81 1.75
N VAL A 61 -10.43 -9.57 0.67
CA VAL A 61 -9.97 -9.80 -0.70
C VAL A 61 -10.28 -8.57 -1.53
N TYR A 62 -9.38 -8.19 -2.43
CA TYR A 62 -9.72 -7.23 -3.48
C TYR A 62 -10.56 -7.93 -4.53
N SER A 63 -11.76 -7.42 -4.79
CA SER A 63 -12.65 -8.02 -5.77
C SER A 63 -12.14 -7.78 -7.20
N GLN A 64 -12.69 -8.49 -8.19
CA GLN A 64 -12.30 -8.25 -9.58
C GLN A 64 -12.69 -6.82 -10.00
N GLU A 65 -13.80 -6.32 -9.49
CA GLU A 65 -14.28 -4.95 -9.72
C GLU A 65 -13.29 -3.92 -9.17
N ASP A 66 -12.72 -4.13 -7.97
CA ASP A 66 -11.68 -3.26 -7.42
C ASP A 66 -10.49 -3.14 -8.37
N ILE A 67 -10.09 -4.27 -8.95
CA ILE A 67 -8.96 -4.35 -9.89
C ILE A 67 -9.30 -3.73 -11.24
N ASP A 68 -10.52 -3.95 -11.74
CA ASP A 68 -10.98 -3.41 -13.01
C ASP A 68 -11.11 -1.89 -12.97
N VAL A 69 -11.47 -1.31 -11.82
CA VAL A 69 -11.43 0.15 -11.60
C VAL A 69 -10.01 0.68 -11.76
N MET A 70 -9.01 0.05 -11.12
CA MET A 70 -7.60 0.44 -11.28
C MET A 70 -7.16 0.34 -12.75
N ARG A 71 -7.56 -0.72 -13.44
CA ARG A 71 -7.23 -0.95 -14.85
C ARG A 71 -7.83 0.13 -15.74
N CYS A 72 -9.12 0.42 -15.58
CA CYS A 72 -9.84 1.42 -16.36
C CYS A 72 -9.29 2.83 -16.13
N GLU A 73 -9.02 3.20 -14.88
CA GLU A 73 -8.44 4.51 -14.56
C GLU A 73 -7.02 4.65 -15.10
N GLY A 74 -6.19 3.61 -14.95
CA GLY A 74 -4.84 3.59 -15.51
C GLY A 74 -4.85 3.74 -17.03
N ALA A 75 -5.73 3.01 -17.72
CA ALA A 75 -5.89 3.13 -19.17
C ALA A 75 -6.33 4.55 -19.58
N LYS A 76 -7.34 5.12 -18.90
CA LYS A 76 -7.80 6.50 -19.16
C LYS A 76 -6.69 7.53 -18.97
N PHE A 77 -5.87 7.37 -17.93
CA PHE A 77 -4.74 8.24 -17.68
C PHE A 77 -3.72 8.14 -18.83
N VAL A 78 -3.31 6.93 -19.21
CA VAL A 78 -2.33 6.72 -20.28
C VAL A 78 -2.81 7.30 -21.61
N VAL A 79 -4.06 7.03 -21.99
CA VAL A 79 -4.66 7.57 -23.22
C VAL A 79 -4.64 9.10 -23.17
N LYS A 80 -5.10 9.70 -22.08
CA LYS A 80 -5.13 11.18 -21.95
C LYS A 80 -3.73 11.81 -21.99
N SER A 81 -2.73 11.12 -21.45
CA SER A 81 -1.39 11.68 -21.26
C SER A 81 -0.46 11.45 -22.45
N TYR A 82 -0.68 10.41 -23.24
CA TYR A 82 0.29 9.93 -24.22
C TYR A 82 -0.30 9.61 -25.61
N MET A 83 -1.62 9.76 -25.80
CA MET A 83 -2.28 9.63 -27.09
C MET A 83 -2.99 10.92 -27.46
#